data_AF-A0A927L1X9-F1
#
_entry.id   AF-A0A927L1X9-F1
#
_cell.length_a   1.000
_cell.length_b   1.000
_cell.length_c   1.000
_cell.angle_alpha   90.00
_cell.angle_beta   90.00
_cell.angle_gamma   90.00
#
_symmetry.space_group_name_H-M   'P 1'
#
loop_
_entity.id
_entity.type
_entity.pdbx_description
1 polymer ?
#
loop_
_entity_poly.entity_id
_entity_poly.type
_entity_poly.pdbx_seq_one_letter_code
_entity_poly.pdbx_strand_id
1 'polypeptide(L)' 'MDKQQAVQEAAQAVIAHGGPDCLTDPRIPLNAMGAALDAGATHGDIAAEMQRQRNA' A
#
# COMPACT_ATOMS: atom_id res chain seq x y z
N MET A 1 -7.44 -0.27 -13.76
CA MET A 1 -6.31 -0.75 -12.94
C MET A 1 -6.68 -2.09 -12.37
N ASP A 2 -5.78 -3.07 -12.36
CA ASP A 2 -6.05 -4.38 -11.76
C ASP A 2 -6.05 -4.28 -10.22
N LYS A 3 -6.97 -4.97 -9.54
CA LYS A 3 -7.07 -4.95 -8.06
C LYS A 3 -5.74 -5.35 -7.42
N GLN A 4 -5.07 -6.37 -7.95
CA GLN A 4 -3.80 -6.86 -7.43
C GLN A 4 -2.69 -5.82 -7.57
N GLN A 5 -2.67 -5.10 -8.70
CA GLN A 5 -1.72 -4.02 -8.92
C GLN A 5 -1.95 -2.86 -7.93
N ALA A 6 -3.20 -2.46 -7.70
CA ALA A 6 -3.51 -1.40 -6.74
C ALA A 6 -3.13 -1.79 -5.30
N VAL A 7 -3.32 -3.06 -4.93
CA VAL A 7 -2.88 -3.62 -3.64
C VAL A 7 -1.36 -3.56 -3.47
N GLN A 8 -0.60 -3.92 -4.52
CA GLN A 8 0.86 -3.85 -4.51
C GLN A 8 1.38 -2.43 -4.33
N GLU A 9 0.82 -1.47 -5.07
CA GLU A 9 1.20 -0.06 -4.99
C GLU A 9 0.86 0.55 -3.63
N ALA A 10 -0.32 0.22 -3.06
CA ALA A 10 -0.70 0.64 -1.72
C ALA A 10 0.26 0.10 -0.66
N ALA A 11 0.59 -1.19 -0.71
CA ALA A 11 1.50 -1.81 0.24
C ALA A 11 2.91 -1.19 0.17
N GLN A 12 3.43 -1.00 -1.04
CA GLN A 12 4.74 -0.39 -1.25
C GLN A 12 4.78 1.05 -0.73
N ALA A 13 3.75 1.84 -0.99
CA ALA A 13 3.65 3.22 -0.53
C ALA A 13 3.61 3.31 1.01
N VAL A 14 2.85 2.43 1.68
CA VAL A 14 2.77 2.39 3.15
C VAL A 14 4.09 1.93 3.76
N ILE A 15 4.77 0.95 3.17
CA ILE A 15 6.09 0.50 3.63
C ILE A 15 7.13 1.62 3.49
N ALA A 16 7.14 2.30 2.34
CA ALA A 16 8.06 3.40 2.08
C ALA A 16 7.82 4.60 3.01
N HIS A 17 6.57 4.85 3.41
CA HIS A 17 6.24 5.89 4.38
C HIS A 17 6.58 5.49 5.82
N GLY A 18 6.30 4.25 6.23
CA GLY A 18 6.52 3.76 7.60
C GLY A 18 7.98 3.46 7.98
N GLY A 19 8.95 3.88 7.17
CA GLY A 19 10.38 3.78 7.47
C GLY A 19 10.82 4.76 8.57
N PRO A 20 12.03 4.57 9.16
CA PRO A 20 12.54 5.36 10.28
C PRO A 20 12.61 6.87 9.99
N ASP A 21 12.72 7.23 8.72
CA ASP A 21 12.89 8.62 8.31
C ASP A 21 11.57 9.28 7.86
N CYS A 22 10.46 8.51 7.73
CA CYS A 22 9.14 8.97 7.26
C CYS A 22 9.23 10.03 6.12
N LEU A 23 10.05 9.73 5.11
CA LEU A 23 10.55 10.72 4.13
C LEU A 23 9.54 11.11 3.05
N THR A 24 8.39 10.46 3.01
CA THR A 24 7.43 10.60 1.90
C THR A 24 6.18 11.33 2.35
N ASP A 25 5.59 12.10 1.42
CA ASP A 25 4.34 12.82 1.63
C ASP A 25 3.22 11.83 2.02
N PRO A 26 2.53 12.04 3.17
CA PRO A 26 1.49 11.14 3.65
C PRO A 26 0.30 11.00 2.69
N ARG A 27 0.13 11.93 1.75
CA ARG A 27 -0.89 11.82 0.70
C ARG A 27 -0.62 10.66 -0.26
N ILE A 28 0.64 10.27 -0.44
CA ILE A 28 1.02 9.17 -1.34
C ILE A 28 0.44 7.84 -0.87
N PRO A 29 0.70 7.36 0.37
CA PRO A 29 0.09 6.13 0.86
C PRO A 29 -1.44 6.24 0.97
N LEU A 30 -1.99 7.41 1.35
CA LEU A 30 -3.45 7.59 1.43
C LEU A 30 -4.14 7.46 0.06
N ASN A 31 -3.58 8.08 -0.98
CA ASN A 31 -4.12 7.98 -2.34
C ASN A 31 -4.00 6.55 -2.89
N ALA A 32 -2.86 5.89 -2.66
CA ALA A 32 -2.65 4.51 -3.10
C ALA A 32 -3.60 3.54 -2.40
N MET A 33 -3.82 3.70 -1.09
CA MET A 33 -4.82 2.94 -0.34
C MET A 33 -6.23 3.21 -0.86
N GLY A 34 -6.59 4.47 -1.12
CA GLY A 34 -7.89 4.83 -1.71
C GLY A 34 -8.14 4.12 -3.05
N ALA A 35 -7.15 4.15 -3.95
CA ALA A 35 -7.23 3.47 -5.25
C ALA A 35 -7.41 1.94 -5.10
N ALA A 36 -6.74 1.32 -4.12
CA ALA A 36 -6.92 -0.10 -3.84
C ALA A 36 -8.34 -0.42 -3.31
N LEU A 37 -8.86 0.40 -2.41
CA LEU A 37 -10.22 0.25 -1.87
C LEU A 37 -11.28 0.46 -2.98
N ASP A 38 -11.11 1.46 -3.83
CA ASP A 38 -11.98 1.72 -4.99
C ASP A 38 -11.96 0.55 -5.99
N ALA A 39 -10.84 -0.17 -6.09
CA ALA A 39 -10.71 -1.39 -6.89
C ALA A 39 -11.30 -2.65 -6.20
N GLY A 40 -11.93 -2.51 -5.03
CA GLY A 40 -12.53 -3.61 -4.27
C GLY A 40 -11.55 -4.41 -3.43
N ALA A 41 -10.38 -3.85 -3.11
CA ALA A 41 -9.49 -4.41 -2.10
C ALA A 41 -10.00 -4.13 -0.69
N THR A 42 -9.54 -4.95 0.25
CA THR A 42 -9.73 -4.69 1.68
C THR A 42 -8.42 -4.21 2.30
N HIS A 43 -8.51 -3.60 3.48
CA HIS A 43 -7.33 -3.32 4.29
C HIS A 43 -6.54 -4.61 4.62
N GLY A 44 -7.21 -5.76 4.73
CA GLY A 44 -6.57 -7.06 4.91
C GLY A 44 -5.73 -7.49 3.70
N ASP A 45 -6.20 -7.22 2.48
CA ASP A 45 -5.45 -7.50 1.24
C ASP A 45 -4.14 -6.69 1.21
N ILE A 46 -4.22 -5.41 1.54
CA ILE A 46 -3.06 -4.49 1.59
C ILE A 46 -2.08 -4.92 2.70
N ALA A 47 -2.58 -5.28 3.90
CA ALA A 47 -1.74 -5.72 5.00
C ALA A 47 -1.01 -7.04 4.69
N ALA A 48 -1.71 -8.00 4.07
CA ALA A 48 -1.12 -9.27 3.65
C ALA A 48 -0.02 -9.05 2.59
N GLU A 49 -0.24 -8.13 1.66
CA GLU A 49 0.75 -7.71 0.67
C GLU A 49 1.97 -7.06 1.34
N MET A 50 1.75 -6.14 2.27
CA MET A 50 2.84 -5.50 3.01
C MET A 50 3.72 -6.53 3.73
N GLN A 51 3.10 -7.52 4.38
CA GLN A 51 3.82 -8.58 5.07
C GLN A 51 4.63 -9.44 4.09
N ARG A 52 4.10 -9.72 2.90
CA ARG A 52 4.83 -10.42 1.84
C ARG A 52 6.04 -9.62 1.36
N GLN A 53 5.87 -8.32 1.09
CA GLN A 53 6.95 -7.46 0.59
C GLN A 53 8.06 -7.23 1.63
N ARG A 54 7.74 -7.20 2.93
CA ARG A 54 8.76 -7.09 4.00
C ARG A 54 9.57 -8.37 4.20
N ASN A 55 9.04 -9.52 3.81
CA ASN A 55 9.65 -10.83 3.99
C ASN A 55 10.30 -11.38 2.69
N ALA A 56 10.18 -10.65 1.58
CA ALA A 56 10.82 -10.95 0.29
C ALA A 56 12.23 -10.35 0.24
#